data_AF-A0A944CCJ2-F1
#
_entry.id   AF-A0A944CCJ2-F1
#
_cell.length_a   1.000
_cell.length_b   1.000
_cell.length_c   1.000
_cell.angle_alpha   90.00
_cell.angle_beta   90.00
_cell.angle_gamma   90.00
#
_symmetry.space_group_name_H-M   'P 1'
#
loop_
_entity.id
_entity.type
_entity.pdbx_description
1 polymer ?
#
loop_
_entity_poly.entity_id
_entity_poly.type
_entity_poly.pdbx_seq_one_letter_code
_entity_poly.pdbx_strand_id
1 'polypeptide(L)'
;MDFLAHHLPDNRWFLYAHIAVAPLALALLPVQLNGRLRKRYPKLHRWAGRFYVLLITLSGVAALQLAATTQAGPVAAAGFALLGVIWLIVTGLGFLTGWKRDFVQHRRWMVRSAALTFAAVTLRVYLALSMVLGLPFEPAYTAIAWLCWVPNLIVAEIYLRGGSRMNQRVTPIA
;
A
#
# COMPACT_ATOMS: atom_id res chain seq x y z
N MET A 1 20.50 14.64 25.39
CA MET A 1 20.03 13.82 24.25
C MET A 1 19.85 12.34 24.62
N ASP A 2 20.11 11.92 25.88
CA ASP A 2 20.08 10.49 26.28
C ASP A 2 18.84 10.05 27.08
N PHE A 3 17.94 10.97 27.46
CA PHE A 3 16.76 10.64 28.27
C PHE A 3 15.61 10.02 27.46
N LEU A 4 15.52 10.31 26.15
CA LEU A 4 14.48 9.76 25.26
C LEU A 4 14.81 8.34 24.75
N ALA A 5 16.04 7.87 24.93
CA ALA A 5 16.48 6.59 24.40
C ALA A 5 15.94 5.39 25.20
N HIS A 6 15.46 5.57 26.42
CA HIS A 6 15.20 4.46 27.36
C HIS A 6 13.74 3.95 27.44
N HIS A 7 12.78 4.45 26.65
CA HIS A 7 11.36 4.07 26.79
C HIS A 7 10.69 3.43 25.56
N LEU A 8 11.44 3.00 24.54
CA LEU A 8 10.88 2.21 23.42
C LEU A 8 11.92 1.20 22.87
N PRO A 9 12.34 0.15 23.60
CA PRO A 9 13.55 -0.59 23.22
C PRO A 9 13.43 -1.45 21.96
N ASP A 10 12.28 -2.08 21.65
CA ASP A 10 12.32 -3.24 20.73
C ASP A 10 11.85 -3.03 19.28
N ASN A 11 11.21 -1.91 18.92
CA ASN A 11 10.61 -1.76 17.57
C ASN A 11 11.12 -0.57 16.73
N ARG A 12 12.08 0.20 17.23
CA ARG A 12 12.60 1.40 16.52
C ARG A 12 13.24 1.05 15.19
N TRP A 13 13.95 -0.08 15.13
CA TRP A 13 14.58 -0.56 13.90
C TRP A 13 13.55 -0.87 12.81
N PHE A 14 12.43 -1.51 13.17
CA PHE A 14 11.32 -1.76 12.24
C PHE A 14 10.64 -0.47 11.78
N LEU A 15 10.48 0.50 12.68
CA LEU A 15 9.94 1.81 12.34
C LEU A 15 10.83 2.56 11.36
N TYR A 16 12.14 2.64 11.63
CA TYR A 16 13.09 3.29 10.73
C TYR A 16 13.22 2.56 9.40
N ALA A 17 13.24 1.22 9.41
CA ALA A 17 13.22 0.43 8.19
C ALA A 17 11.95 0.72 7.38
N HIS A 18 10.78 0.74 8.01
CA HIS A 18 9.51 1.05 7.34
C HIS A 18 9.51 2.48 6.77
N ILE A 19 9.94 3.47 7.53
CA ILE A 19 9.97 4.88 7.09
C ILE A 19 11.01 5.11 5.99
N ALA A 20 12.12 4.38 5.97
CA ALA A 20 13.12 4.49 4.90
C ALA A 20 12.66 3.79 3.61
N VAL A 21 12.01 2.63 3.74
CA VAL A 21 11.69 1.73 2.62
C VAL A 21 10.33 2.06 1.99
N ALA A 22 9.31 2.40 2.77
CA ALA A 22 7.95 2.64 2.28
C ALA A 22 7.86 3.83 1.28
N PRO A 23 8.53 4.98 1.50
CA PRO A 23 8.50 6.08 0.56
C PRO A 23 9.17 5.75 -0.78
N LEU A 24 10.19 4.89 -0.77
CA LEU A 24 10.82 4.41 -2.00
C LEU A 24 9.85 3.56 -2.83
N ALA A 25 9.07 2.68 -2.18
CA ALA A 25 8.01 1.93 -2.85
C ALA A 25 6.95 2.87 -3.45
N LEU A 26 6.55 3.92 -2.72
CA LEU A 26 5.62 4.94 -3.19
C LEU A 26 6.19 5.72 -4.39
N ALA A 27 7.47 6.08 -4.36
CA ALA A 27 8.15 6.80 -5.45
C ALA A 27 8.22 5.99 -6.75
N LEU A 28 8.16 4.66 -6.66
CA LEU A 28 8.09 3.77 -7.83
C LEU A 28 6.68 3.66 -8.44
N LEU A 29 5.62 4.08 -7.75
CA LEU A 29 4.24 3.97 -8.28
C LEU A 29 4.02 4.67 -9.63
N PRO A 30 4.49 5.92 -9.86
CA PRO A 30 4.33 6.57 -11.16
C PRO A 30 4.98 5.77 -12.29
N VAL A 31 6.14 5.16 -12.02
CA VAL A 31 6.87 4.29 -12.96
C VAL A 31 6.08 3.01 -13.24
N GLN A 32 5.42 2.44 -12.22
CA GLN A 32 4.61 1.22 -12.36
C GLN A 32 3.29 1.44 -13.10
N LEU A 33 2.61 2.57 -12.86
CA LEU A 33 1.29 2.85 -13.42
C LEU A 33 1.36 3.50 -14.82
N ASN A 34 2.51 4.05 -15.23
CA ASN A 34 2.66 4.71 -16.52
C ASN A 34 2.73 3.71 -17.69
N GLY A 35 1.62 3.58 -18.42
CA GLY A 35 1.50 2.72 -19.59
C GLY A 35 2.44 3.08 -20.75
N ARG A 36 2.84 4.35 -20.90
CA ARG A 36 3.78 4.78 -21.95
C ARG A 36 5.20 4.29 -21.64
N LEU A 37 5.63 4.41 -20.38
CA LEU A 37 6.94 3.95 -19.94
C LEU A 37 7.07 2.43 -20.05
N ARG A 38 6.01 1.69 -19.71
CA ARG A 38 5.95 0.24 -19.87
C ARG A 38 6.15 -0.23 -21.32
N LYS A 39 5.62 0.51 -22.31
CA LYS A 39 5.79 0.21 -23.74
C LYS A 39 7.16 0.63 -24.25
N ARG A 40 7.66 1.80 -23.84
CA ARG A 40 8.92 2.38 -24.34
C ARG A 40 10.17 1.76 -23.70
N TYR A 41 10.12 1.42 -22.42
CA TYR A 41 11.25 0.88 -21.65
C TYR A 41 10.82 -0.35 -20.81
N PRO A 42 10.56 -1.50 -21.45
CA PRO A 42 10.06 -2.69 -20.75
C PRO A 42 11.05 -3.27 -19.73
N LYS A 43 12.37 -3.14 -19.97
CA LYS A 43 13.40 -3.58 -19.02
C LYS A 43 13.36 -2.76 -17.73
N LEU A 44 13.21 -1.44 -17.83
CA LEU A 44 13.10 -0.54 -16.68
C LEU A 44 11.86 -0.87 -15.84
N HIS A 45 10.71 -1.05 -16.49
CA HIS A 45 9.48 -1.42 -15.79
C HIS A 45 9.62 -2.74 -15.01
N ARG A 46 10.26 -3.76 -15.60
CA ARG A 46 10.47 -5.06 -14.93
C ARG A 46 11.39 -4.95 -13.72
N TRP A 47 12.52 -4.26 -13.84
CA TRP A 47 13.44 -4.07 -12.72
C TRP A 47 12.82 -3.22 -11.61
N ALA A 48 12.20 -2.10 -11.97
CA ALA A 48 11.46 -1.28 -11.02
C ALA A 48 10.35 -2.08 -10.33
N GLY A 49 9.69 -3.00 -11.03
CA GLY A 49 8.65 -3.86 -10.46
C GLY A 49 9.19 -4.85 -9.44
N ARG A 50 10.36 -5.45 -9.70
CA ARG A 50 11.05 -6.33 -8.75
C ARG A 50 11.49 -5.57 -7.50
N PHE A 51 12.09 -4.39 -7.67
CA PHE A 51 12.44 -3.52 -6.54
C PHE A 51 11.20 -3.12 -5.75
N TYR A 52 10.12 -2.72 -6.42
CA TYR A 52 8.85 -2.39 -5.77
C TYR A 52 8.32 -3.54 -4.91
N VAL A 53 8.26 -4.76 -5.45
CA VAL A 53 7.83 -5.95 -4.69
C VAL A 53 8.74 -6.22 -3.50
N LEU A 54 10.07 -6.14 -3.66
CA LEU A 54 11.02 -6.33 -2.57
C LEU A 54 10.83 -5.30 -1.45
N LEU A 55 10.72 -4.01 -1.82
CA LEU A 55 10.51 -2.93 -0.85
C LEU A 55 9.19 -3.11 -0.10
N ILE A 56 8.11 -3.51 -0.78
CA ILE A 56 6.83 -3.80 -0.13
C ILE A 56 6.94 -4.98 0.82
N THR A 57 7.62 -6.06 0.44
CA THR A 57 7.76 -7.22 1.32
C THR A 57 8.49 -6.84 2.61
N LEU A 58 9.62 -6.14 2.50
CA LEU A 58 10.39 -5.66 3.66
C LEU A 58 9.57 -4.69 4.52
N SER A 59 8.93 -3.72 3.87
CA SER A 59 8.13 -2.70 4.55
C SER A 59 6.86 -3.26 5.18
N GLY A 60 6.22 -4.25 4.55
CA GLY A 60 4.99 -4.89 5.00
C GLY A 60 5.23 -5.81 6.19
N VAL A 61 6.32 -6.58 6.19
CA VAL A 61 6.73 -7.37 7.37
C VAL A 61 7.04 -6.44 8.55
N ALA A 62 7.78 -5.36 8.32
CA ALA A 62 8.01 -4.35 9.35
C ALA A 62 6.69 -3.71 9.85
N ALA A 63 5.75 -3.41 8.95
CA ALA A 63 4.44 -2.86 9.31
C ALA A 63 3.61 -3.81 10.18
N LEU A 64 3.65 -5.12 9.90
CA LEU A 64 2.95 -6.12 10.72
C LEU A 64 3.52 -6.19 12.13
N GLN A 65 4.84 -6.14 12.28
CA GLN A 65 5.49 -6.10 13.59
C GLN A 65 5.11 -4.83 14.37
N LEU A 66 5.06 -3.68 13.69
CA LEU A 66 4.63 -2.42 14.30
C LEU A 66 3.15 -2.45 14.69
N ALA A 67 2.29 -3.07 13.88
CA ALA A 67 0.88 -3.22 14.20
C ALA A 67 0.66 -4.12 15.42
N ALA A 68 1.44 -5.19 15.58
CA ALA A 68 1.36 -6.10 16.73
C ALA A 68 1.81 -5.45 18.06
N THR A 69 2.59 -4.37 17.98
CA THR A 69 3.22 -3.72 19.14
C THR A 69 2.73 -2.29 19.36
N THR A 70 1.68 -1.88 18.64
CA THR A 70 1.11 -0.55 18.75
C THR A 70 0.40 -0.34 20.09
N GLN A 71 0.52 0.86 20.65
CA GLN A 71 -0.15 1.25 21.89
C GLN A 71 -1.52 1.90 21.65
N ALA A 72 -1.90 2.16 20.39
CA ALA A 72 -3.14 2.84 20.00
C ALA A 72 -4.42 1.97 20.11
N GLY A 73 -4.37 0.92 20.94
CA GLY A 73 -5.46 -0.01 21.16
C GLY A 73 -5.64 -1.09 20.09
N PRO A 74 -6.45 -2.13 20.41
CA PRO A 74 -6.59 -3.33 19.58
C PRO A 74 -7.29 -3.06 18.24
N VAL A 75 -8.16 -2.05 18.17
CA VAL A 75 -8.89 -1.71 16.93
C VAL A 75 -7.98 -1.08 15.89
N ALA A 76 -7.08 -0.17 16.31
CA ALA A 76 -6.07 0.41 15.42
C ALA A 76 -5.05 -0.66 15.00
N ALA A 77 -4.62 -1.51 15.94
CA ALA A 77 -3.73 -2.65 15.67
C ALA A 77 -4.30 -3.56 14.58
N ALA A 78 -5.57 -3.95 14.69
CA ALA A 78 -6.24 -4.77 13.71
C ALA A 78 -6.32 -4.11 12.33
N GLY A 79 -6.61 -2.80 12.27
CA GLY A 79 -6.67 -2.04 11.01
C GLY A 79 -5.33 -2.02 10.26
N PHE A 80 -4.23 -1.75 10.97
CA PHE A 80 -2.89 -1.76 10.37
C PHE A 80 -2.38 -3.17 10.06
N ALA A 81 -2.67 -4.15 10.92
CA ALA A 81 -2.30 -5.54 10.67
C ALA A 81 -3.00 -6.07 9.41
N LEU A 82 -4.31 -5.83 9.28
CA LEU A 82 -5.08 -6.24 8.12
C LEU A 82 -4.59 -5.55 6.85
N LEU A 83 -4.30 -4.24 6.91
CA LEU A 83 -3.64 -3.51 5.82
C LEU A 83 -2.34 -4.20 5.40
N GLY A 84 -1.44 -4.50 6.36
CA GLY A 84 -0.16 -5.16 6.09
C GLY A 84 -0.33 -6.53 5.41
N VAL A 85 -1.22 -7.37 5.94
CA VAL A 85 -1.49 -8.71 5.40
C VAL A 85 -2.05 -8.62 3.98
N ILE A 86 -3.09 -7.82 3.78
CA ILE A 86 -3.71 -7.67 2.46
C ILE A 86 -2.68 -7.11 1.47
N TRP A 87 -1.90 -6.11 1.87
CA TRP A 87 -0.89 -5.47 1.02
C TRP A 87 0.18 -6.45 0.54
N LEU A 88 0.68 -7.32 1.44
CA LEU A 88 1.62 -8.39 1.08
C LEU A 88 0.98 -9.41 0.12
N ILE A 89 -0.25 -9.85 0.41
CA ILE A 89 -0.97 -10.82 -0.43
C ILE A 89 -1.19 -10.26 -1.84
N VAL A 90 -1.76 -9.07 -1.98
CA VAL A 90 -2.06 -8.52 -3.32
C VAL A 90 -0.79 -8.22 -4.11
N THR A 91 0.29 -7.82 -3.44
CA THR A 91 1.58 -7.59 -4.10
C THR A 91 2.22 -8.90 -4.56
N GLY A 92 2.17 -9.94 -3.72
CA GLY A 92 2.60 -11.28 -4.08
C GLY A 92 1.81 -11.86 -5.25
N LEU A 93 0.48 -11.74 -5.25
CA LEU A 93 -0.37 -12.16 -6.37
C LEU A 93 -0.07 -11.37 -7.66
N GLY A 94 0.21 -10.07 -7.54
CA GLY A 94 0.67 -9.23 -8.65
C GLY A 94 1.98 -9.74 -9.24
N PHE A 95 2.96 -10.09 -8.40
CA PHE A 95 4.22 -10.66 -8.85
C PHE A 95 4.03 -12.03 -9.54
N LEU A 96 3.28 -12.94 -8.91
CA LEU A 96 3.03 -14.30 -9.41
C LEU A 96 2.31 -14.30 -10.76
N THR A 97 1.28 -13.47 -10.93
CA THR A 97 0.56 -13.35 -12.20
C THR A 97 1.44 -12.73 -13.29
N GLY A 98 2.32 -11.78 -12.93
CA GLY A 98 3.32 -11.24 -13.83
C GLY A 98 4.36 -12.28 -14.28
N TRP A 99 4.79 -13.15 -13.37
CA TRP A 99 5.69 -14.28 -13.68
C TRP A 99 5.02 -15.28 -14.62
N LYS A 100 3.76 -15.65 -14.33
CA LYS A 100 2.93 -16.52 -15.17
C LYS A 100 2.53 -15.88 -16.51
N ARG A 101 2.95 -14.64 -16.78
CA ARG A 101 2.64 -13.85 -17.98
C ARG A 101 1.14 -13.58 -18.17
N ASP A 102 0.34 -13.71 -17.12
CA ASP A 102 -1.05 -13.26 -17.10
C ASP A 102 -1.08 -11.76 -16.80
N PHE A 103 -0.88 -10.96 -17.86
CA PHE A 103 -0.78 -9.51 -17.75
C PHE A 103 -2.10 -8.84 -17.37
N VAL A 104 -3.24 -9.50 -17.64
CA VAL A 104 -4.56 -8.99 -17.29
C VAL A 104 -4.72 -9.04 -15.77
N GLN A 105 -4.51 -10.20 -15.16
CA GLN A 105 -4.62 -10.35 -13.71
C GLN A 105 -3.48 -9.60 -12.99
N HIS A 106 -2.26 -9.62 -13.54
CA HIS A 106 -1.14 -8.81 -13.03
C HIS A 106 -1.52 -7.35 -12.88
N ARG A 107 -2.09 -6.74 -13.92
CA ARG A 107 -2.51 -5.34 -13.84
C ARG A 107 -3.54 -5.10 -12.75
N ARG A 108 -4.53 -6.00 -12.60
CA ARG A 108 -5.58 -5.87 -11.58
C ARG A 108 -5.00 -5.94 -10.16
N TRP A 109 -4.08 -6.88 -9.90
CA TRP A 109 -3.40 -6.99 -8.61
C TRP A 109 -2.47 -5.81 -8.33
N MET A 110 -1.74 -5.32 -9.34
CA MET A 110 -0.87 -4.15 -9.19
C MET A 110 -1.65 -2.87 -8.89
N VAL A 111 -2.86 -2.69 -9.43
CA VAL A 111 -3.73 -1.56 -9.07
C VAL A 111 -4.16 -1.63 -7.60
N ARG A 112 -4.49 -2.81 -7.09
CA ARG A 112 -4.82 -3.00 -5.66
C ARG A 112 -3.61 -2.74 -4.76
N SER A 113 -2.44 -3.28 -5.13
CA SER A 113 -1.18 -3.00 -4.42
C SER A 113 -0.86 -1.50 -4.42
N ALA A 114 -1.07 -0.81 -5.54
CA ALA A 114 -0.87 0.63 -5.64
C ALA A 114 -1.78 1.43 -4.70
N ALA A 115 -3.06 1.06 -4.63
CA ALA A 115 -4.03 1.71 -3.75
C ALA A 115 -3.69 1.54 -2.26
N LEU A 116 -3.25 0.34 -1.86
CA LEU A 116 -2.81 0.08 -0.49
C LEU A 116 -1.48 0.77 -0.17
N THR A 117 -0.56 0.87 -1.13
CA THR A 117 0.69 1.63 -0.96
C THR A 117 0.39 3.12 -0.77
N PHE A 118 -0.60 3.66 -1.50
CA PHE A 118 -1.05 5.03 -1.36
C PHE A 118 -1.70 5.32 0.01
N ALA A 119 -2.15 4.29 0.74
CA ALA A 119 -2.68 4.46 2.09
C ALA A 119 -1.68 5.15 3.04
N ALA A 120 -0.37 4.98 2.82
CA ALA A 120 0.66 5.68 3.59
C ALA A 120 0.60 7.21 3.42
N VAL A 121 0.17 7.70 2.25
CA VAL A 121 -0.07 9.13 1.97
C VAL A 121 -1.38 9.56 2.60
N THR A 122 -2.46 8.82 2.35
CA THR A 122 -3.79 9.12 2.90
C THR A 122 -3.77 9.18 4.44
N LEU A 123 -3.02 8.28 5.08
CA LEU A 123 -2.78 8.28 6.52
C LEU A 123 -2.22 9.62 7.01
N ARG A 124 -1.14 10.10 6.36
CA ARG A 124 -0.47 11.35 6.73
C ARG A 124 -1.38 12.57 6.51
N VAL A 125 -2.13 12.58 5.42
CA VAL A 125 -3.11 13.64 5.14
C VAL A 125 -4.19 13.68 6.21
N TYR A 126 -4.76 12.53 6.59
CA TYR A 126 -5.80 12.49 7.61
C TYR A 126 -5.27 12.82 9.01
N LEU A 127 -4.04 12.42 9.36
CA LEU A 127 -3.41 12.82 10.62
C LEU A 127 -3.15 14.33 10.68
N ALA A 128 -2.63 14.93 9.60
CA ALA A 128 -2.45 16.38 9.53
C ALA A 128 -3.80 17.11 9.65
N LEU A 129 -4.83 16.62 8.95
CA LEU A 129 -6.16 17.20 9.01
C LEU A 129 -6.78 17.09 10.41
N SER A 130 -6.63 15.95 11.09
CA SER A 130 -7.16 15.78 12.45
C SER A 130 -6.51 16.74 13.44
N MET A 131 -5.20 17.00 13.28
CA MET A 131 -4.47 17.98 14.08
C MET A 131 -4.97 19.41 13.83
N VAL A 132 -5.15 19.80 12.56
CA VAL A 132 -5.66 21.13 12.19
C VAL A 132 -7.08 21.36 12.70
N LEU A 133 -7.92 20.33 12.70
CA LEU A 133 -9.29 20.38 13.21
C LEU A 133 -9.39 20.26 14.74
N GLY A 134 -8.27 20.06 15.45
CA GLY A 134 -8.24 19.91 16.90
C GLY A 134 -8.94 18.64 17.41
N LEU A 135 -9.02 17.59 16.58
CA LEU A 135 -9.66 16.33 16.98
C LEU A 135 -8.81 15.59 18.03
N PRO A 136 -9.43 14.91 19.00
CA PRO A 136 -8.71 14.10 19.96
C PRO A 136 -7.96 12.96 19.26
N PHE A 137 -6.68 12.78 19.61
CA PHE A 137 -5.75 11.91 18.90
C PHE A 137 -6.20 10.44 18.86
N GLU A 138 -6.55 9.86 20.02
CA GLU A 138 -6.91 8.43 20.14
C GLU A 138 -8.08 8.00 19.22
N PRO A 139 -9.27 8.63 19.28
CA PRO A 139 -10.38 8.25 18.40
C PRO A 139 -10.09 8.58 16.93
N ALA A 140 -9.41 9.69 16.64
CA ALA A 140 -9.01 10.04 15.28
C ALA A 140 -8.06 9.00 14.69
N TYR A 141 -7.00 8.64 15.42
CA TYR A 141 -6.00 7.67 14.99
C TYR A 141 -6.62 6.28 14.76
N THR A 142 -7.50 5.86 15.66
CA THR A 142 -8.25 4.59 15.52
C THR A 142 -9.09 4.57 14.25
N ALA A 143 -9.84 5.64 13.95
CA ALA A 143 -10.62 5.74 12.72
C ALA A 143 -9.71 5.79 11.47
N ILE A 144 -8.64 6.58 11.54
CA ILE A 144 -7.68 6.79 10.47
C ILE A 144 -6.95 5.48 10.09
N ALA A 145 -6.71 4.58 11.05
CA ALA A 145 -6.13 3.25 10.81
C ALA A 145 -6.92 2.41 9.79
N TRP A 146 -8.21 2.68 9.61
CA TRP A 146 -9.08 2.05 8.62
C TRP A 146 -9.31 2.94 7.40
N LEU A 147 -9.59 4.22 7.64
CA LEU A 147 -9.91 5.19 6.60
C LEU A 147 -8.73 5.44 5.65
N CYS A 148 -7.48 5.22 6.07
CA CYS A 148 -6.35 5.43 5.19
C CYS A 148 -6.30 4.45 4.01
N TRP A 149 -6.87 3.24 4.13
CA TRP A 149 -6.73 2.21 3.10
C TRP A 149 -8.06 1.66 2.57
N VAL A 150 -9.13 1.60 3.36
CA VAL A 150 -10.43 1.08 2.91
C VAL A 150 -10.99 1.90 1.73
N PRO A 151 -11.06 3.25 1.79
CA PRO A 151 -11.53 4.06 0.67
C PRO A 151 -10.64 3.92 -0.56
N ASN A 152 -9.31 3.86 -0.39
CA ASN A 152 -8.37 3.66 -1.49
C ASN A 152 -8.66 2.34 -2.22
N LEU A 153 -8.89 1.26 -1.47
CA LEU A 153 -9.19 -0.06 -2.03
C LEU A 153 -10.56 -0.08 -2.72
N ILE A 154 -11.56 0.60 -2.16
CA ILE A 154 -12.88 0.77 -2.79
C ILE A 154 -12.74 1.49 -4.15
N VAL A 155 -12.02 2.62 -4.19
CA VAL A 155 -11.76 3.36 -5.44
C VAL A 155 -11.06 2.48 -6.46
N ALA A 156 -10.05 1.71 -6.04
CA ALA A 156 -9.37 0.75 -6.91
C ALA A 156 -10.32 -0.31 -7.48
N GLU A 157 -11.21 -0.86 -6.65
CA GLU A 157 -12.16 -1.88 -7.09
C GLU A 157 -13.22 -1.31 -8.06
N ILE A 158 -13.72 -0.09 -7.80
CA ILE A 158 -14.61 0.64 -8.72
C ILE A 158 -13.92 0.85 -10.08
N TYR A 159 -12.67 1.32 -10.07
CA TYR A 159 -11.88 1.51 -11.28
C TYR A 159 -11.69 0.21 -12.07
N LEU A 160 -11.40 -0.91 -11.39
CA LEU A 160 -11.23 -2.21 -12.02
C LEU A 160 -12.54 -2.77 -12.60
N ARG A 161 -13.68 -2.56 -11.92
CA ARG A 161 -15.01 -2.97 -12.40
C ARG A 161 -15.47 -2.15 -13.61
N GLY A 162 -15.18 -0.85 -13.62
CA GLY A 162 -15.45 0.03 -14.77
C GLY A 162 -14.69 -0.40 -16.02
N GLY A 163 -13.41 -0.81 -15.87
CA GLY A 163 -12.59 -1.30 -16.99
C GLY A 163 -13.06 -2.64 -17.57
N SER A 164 -13.57 -3.56 -16.74
CA SER A 164 -14.12 -4.84 -17.21
C SER A 164 -15.38 -4.68 -18.08
N ARG A 165 -16.21 -3.65 -17.83
CA ARG A 165 -17.40 -3.37 -18.65
C ARG A 165 -17.05 -2.87 -20.06
N MET A 166 -15.92 -2.20 -20.24
CA MET A 166 -15.47 -1.71 -21.55
C MET A 166 -14.94 -2.84 -22.44
N ASN A 167 -14.36 -3.89 -21.85
CA ASN A 167 -13.81 -5.03 -22.61
C ASN A 167 -14.86 -6.07 -23.03
N GLN A 168 -16.09 -6.00 -22.47
CA GLN A 168 -17.23 -6.85 -22.85
C GLN A 168 -18.15 -6.21 -23.89
N ARG A 169 -17.98 -4.92 -24.22
CA ARG A 169 -18.73 -4.26 -25.31
C ARG A 169 -18.17 -4.54 -26.71
N VAL A 170 -17.14 -5.39 -26.81
CA VAL A 170 -16.55 -5.84 -28.07
C VAL A 170 -16.64 -7.36 -28.14
N THR A 171 -17.86 -7.88 -28.14
CA THR A 171 -18.18 -9.13 -28.85
C THR A 171 -19.19 -8.77 -29.93
N PRO A 172 -18.86 -8.98 -31.22
CA PRO A 172 -19.75 -8.65 -32.31
C PRO A 172 -20.96 -9.58 -32.34
N ILE A 173 -22.04 -9.04 -32.87
CA ILE A 173 -23.25 -9.70 -33.32
C ILE A 173 -22.89 -11.00 -34.05
N ALA A 174 -23.50 -12.11 -33.64
CA ALA A 174 -23.80 -13.27 -34.46
C ALA A 174 -25.10 -13.88 -33.96
#